data_AF-A0A6L5BA67-F1
#
_entry.id   AF-A0A6L5BA67-F1
#
_cell.length_a   1.000
_cell.length_b   1.000
_cell.length_c   1.000
_cell.angle_alpha   90.00
_cell.angle_beta   90.00
_cell.angle_gamma   90.00
#
_symmetry.space_group_name_H-M   'P 1'
#
loop_
_entity.id
_entity.type
_entity.pdbx_description
1 polymer ?
#
loop_
_entity_poly.entity_id
_entity_poly.type
_entity_poly.pdbx_seq_one_letter_code
_entity_poly.pdbx_strand_id
1 'polypeptide(L)' 'EVGVGEEVKRGGNGRLEMGEIAKVVKKVVVDKDGDEVRRKTKYLSEKIRDKGDTDFDMVVKELTKLCKI' A
#
# COMPACT_ATOMS: atom_id res chain seq x y z
N GLU A 1 7.40 8.47 5.05
CA GLU A 1 6.71 7.18 4.81
C GLU A 1 5.22 7.39 4.54
N VAL A 2 4.57 6.43 3.88
CA VAL A 2 3.13 6.47 3.53
C VAL A 2 2.25 5.94 4.68
N GLY A 3 2.83 5.20 5.63
CA GLY A 3 2.13 4.71 6.83
C GLY A 3 1.11 3.61 6.57
N VAL A 4 1.30 2.82 5.51
CA VAL A 4 0.40 1.71 5.09
C VAL A 4 0.93 0.34 5.50
N GLY A 5 2.00 0.28 6.29
CA GLY A 5 2.60 -0.96 6.77
C GLY A 5 3.43 -0.74 8.02
N GLU A 6 3.73 -1.84 8.70
CA GLU A 6 4.59 -1.91 9.87
C GLU A 6 5.70 -2.92 9.58
N GLU A 7 6.96 -2.52 9.74
CA GLU A 7 8.10 -3.40 9.47
C GLU A 7 8.36 -4.33 10.66
N VAL A 8 8.60 -5.62 10.36
CA VAL A 8 8.97 -6.61 11.38
C VAL A 8 10.43 -6.43 11.76
N LYS A 9 10.69 -6.29 13.07
CA LYS A 9 12.06 -6.24 13.59
C LYS A 9 12.79 -7.55 13.27
N ARG A 10 13.97 -7.43 12.66
CA ARG A 10 14.86 -8.57 12.38
C ARG A 10 15.73 -8.88 13.60
N GLY A 11 16.00 -10.16 13.80
CA GLY A 11 16.97 -10.62 14.79
C GLY A 11 18.41 -10.23 14.40
N GLY A 12 19.36 -10.43 15.31
CA GLY A 12 20.78 -10.10 15.08
C GLY A 12 21.42 -10.84 13.90
N ASN A 13 20.81 -11.95 13.46
CA ASN A 13 21.20 -12.72 12.28
C ASN A 13 20.51 -12.25 10.98
N GLY A 14 19.74 -11.15 11.02
CA GLY A 14 18.97 -10.62 9.89
C GLY A 14 17.70 -11.39 9.53
N ARG A 15 17.41 -12.51 10.22
CA ARG A 15 16.23 -13.34 9.97
C ARG A 15 15.01 -12.77 10.70
N LEU A 16 13.84 -13.11 10.18
CA LEU A 16 12.57 -12.82 10.83
C LEU A 16 12.29 -13.92 11.87
N GLU A 17 11.99 -13.49 13.08
CA GLU A 17 11.65 -14.38 14.19
C GLU A 17 10.13 -14.47 14.32
N MET A 18 9.60 -15.68 14.56
CA MET A 18 8.16 -15.91 14.60
C MET A 18 7.43 -15.03 15.64
N GLY A 19 8.06 -14.78 16.78
CA GLY A 19 7.51 -13.90 17.81
C GLY A 19 7.33 -12.45 17.34
N GLU A 20 8.31 -11.92 16.60
CA GLU A 20 8.23 -10.57 16.04
C GLU A 20 7.18 -10.47 14.93
N ILE A 21 7.06 -11.51 14.10
CA ILE A 21 6.00 -11.59 13.08
C ILE A 21 4.62 -11.58 13.75
N ALA A 22 4.41 -12.42 14.77
CA ALA A 22 3.12 -12.52 15.46
C ALA A 22 2.72 -11.21 16.13
N LYS A 23 3.68 -10.48 16.74
CA LYS A 23 3.45 -9.16 17.33
C LYS A 23 2.94 -8.16 16.29
N VAL A 24 3.61 -8.06 15.13
CA VAL A 24 3.23 -7.11 14.08
C VAL A 24 1.88 -7.48 13.47
N VAL A 25 1.62 -8.77 13.21
CA VAL A 25 0.32 -9.23 12.70
C VAL A 25 -0.79 -8.85 13.68
N LYS A 26 -0.60 -9.10 14.98
CA LYS A 26 -1.58 -8.71 16.01
C LYS A 26 -1.80 -7.19 16.02
N LYS A 27 -0.72 -6.40 16.02
CA LYS A 27 -0.79 -4.93 15.99
C LYS A 27 -1.61 -4.42 14.81
N VAL A 28 -1.29 -4.90 13.60
CA VAL A 28 -1.89 -4.40 12.35
C VAL A 28 -3.30 -4.92 12.12
N VAL A 29 -3.62 -6.15 12.53
CA VAL A 29 -4.90 -6.79 12.19
C VAL A 29 -5.92 -6.69 13.32
N VAL A 30 -5.48 -6.79 14.57
CA VAL A 30 -6.36 -6.97 15.74
C VAL A 30 -6.38 -5.72 16.61
N ASP A 31 -5.20 -5.18 16.94
CA ASP A 31 -5.11 -4.11 17.93
C ASP A 31 -5.56 -2.75 17.35
N LYS A 32 -5.94 -1.84 18.26
CA LYS A 32 -6.32 -0.45 17.94
C LYS A 32 -5.16 0.34 17.36
N ASP A 33 -3.94 0.03 17.77
CA ASP A 33 -2.72 0.68 17.28
C ASP A 33 -2.53 0.49 15.76
N GLY A 34 -3.18 -0.53 15.16
CA GLY A 34 -3.22 -0.76 13.72
C GLY A 34 -4.29 0.03 12.95
N ASP A 35 -5.18 0.76 13.63
CA ASP A 35 -6.30 1.47 12.98
C ASP A 35 -5.82 2.50 11.94
N GLU A 36 -4.73 3.21 12.23
CA GLU A 36 -4.19 4.20 11.31
C GLU A 36 -3.63 3.56 10.03
N VAL A 37 -2.94 2.42 10.16
CA VAL A 37 -2.42 1.64 9.03
C VAL A 37 -3.57 1.17 8.14
N ARG A 38 -4.62 0.58 8.73
CA ARG A 38 -5.80 0.11 8.00
C ARG A 38 -6.52 1.26 7.27
N ARG A 39 -6.68 2.40 7.95
CA ARG A 39 -7.33 3.60 7.39
C ARG A 39 -6.55 4.17 6.20
N LYS A 40 -5.24 4.36 6.36
CA LYS A 40 -4.37 4.87 5.29
C LYS A 40 -4.30 3.92 4.10
N THR A 41 -4.27 2.61 4.36
CA THR A 41 -4.28 1.58 3.32
C THR A 41 -5.58 1.65 2.50
N LYS A 42 -6.74 1.77 3.16
CA LYS A 42 -8.03 1.92 2.47
C LYS A 42 -8.10 3.22 1.65
N TYR A 43 -7.69 4.34 2.23
CA TYR A 43 -7.64 5.61 1.51
C TYR A 43 -6.75 5.55 0.26
N LEU A 44 -5.56 4.94 0.40
CA LEU A 44 -4.62 4.82 -0.71
C LEU A 44 -5.16 3.88 -1.80
N SER A 45 -5.83 2.78 -1.43
CA SER A 45 -6.39 1.85 -2.40
C SER A 45 -7.54 2.46 -3.21
N GLU A 46 -8.39 3.27 -2.58
CA GLU A 46 -9.42 4.07 -3.24
C GLU A 46 -8.78 5.06 -4.22
N LYS A 47 -7.76 5.82 -3.78
CA LYS A 47 -7.04 6.74 -4.66
C LYS A 47 -6.36 6.08 -5.85
N ILE A 48 -5.77 4.89 -5.65
CA ILE A 48 -5.13 4.14 -6.74
C ILE A 48 -6.19 3.70 -7.76
N ARG A 49 -7.35 3.23 -7.29
CA ARG A 49 -8.46 2.84 -8.16
C ARG A 49 -8.96 4.03 -8.96
N ASP A 50 -9.24 5.16 -8.31
CA ASP A 50 -9.77 6.35 -8.97
C ASP A 50 -8.80 6.93 -10.01
N LYS A 51 -7.49 6.98 -9.68
CA LYS A 51 -6.47 7.54 -10.58
C LYS A 51 -6.05 6.61 -11.71
N GLY A 52 -6.12 5.30 -11.50
CA GLY A 52 -5.77 4.30 -12.51
C GLY A 52 -6.61 4.45 -13.77
N ASP A 53 -7.88 4.82 -13.61
CA ASP A 53 -8.80 4.97 -14.73
C ASP A 53 -8.63 6.35 -15.44
N THR A 54 -8.38 7.44 -14.70
CA THR A 54 -8.39 8.79 -15.31
C THR A 54 -7.09 9.19 -16.00
N ASP A 55 -5.93 8.84 -15.44
CA ASP A 55 -4.66 9.37 -15.93
C ASP A 55 -4.24 8.69 -17.25
N PHE A 56 -4.54 7.40 -17.38
CA PHE A 56 -4.24 6.64 -18.60
C PHE A 56 -5.17 7.02 -19.76
N ASP A 57 -6.45 7.28 -19.50
CA ASP A 57 -7.39 7.69 -20.55
C ASP A 57 -6.96 8.98 -21.26
N MET A 58 -6.42 9.95 -20.51
CA MET A 58 -5.87 11.17 -21.10
C MET A 58 -4.65 10.88 -21.97
N VAL A 59 -3.72 10.05 -21.48
CA VAL A 59 -2.51 9.68 -22.23
C VAL A 59 -2.85 8.90 -23.50
N VAL A 60 -3.77 7.94 -23.40
CA VAL A 60 -4.27 7.17 -24.55
C VAL A 60 -4.87 8.11 -25.58
N LYS A 61 -5.75 9.04 -25.15
CA LYS A 61 -6.38 10.01 -26.06
C LYS A 61 -5.38 10.88 -26.81
N GLU A 62 -4.35 11.38 -26.14
CA GLU A 62 -3.30 12.17 -26.81
C GLU A 62 -2.43 11.30 -27.73
N LEU A 63 -2.11 10.07 -27.34
CA LEU A 63 -1.36 9.14 -28.16
C LEU A 63 -2.11 8.77 -29.45
N THR A 64 -3.42 8.49 -29.36
CA THR A 64 -4.27 8.18 -30.52
C THR A 64 -4.28 9.33 -31.53
N LYS A 65 -4.35 10.59 -31.07
CA LYS A 65 -4.24 11.77 -31.94
C LYS A 65 -2.90 11.86 -32.67
N LEU A 66 -1.79 11.59 -31.97
CA LEU A 66 -0.45 11.63 -32.54
C LEU A 66 -0.22 10.50 -33.55
N CYS A 67 -0.69 9.30 -33.25
CA CYS A 67 -0.55 8.13 -34.11
C CYS A 67 -1.57 8.06 -35.24
N LYS A 68 -2.60 8.94 -35.24
CA LYS A 68 -3.73 8.91 -36.19
C LYS A 68 -4.42 7.55 -36.26
N ILE A 69 -4.49 6.85 -35.13
CA ILE A 69 -5.20 5.56 -34.99
C ILE A 69 -6.68 5.83 -34.73
#